data_AF-A0A1V0GVJ8-F1
#
_entry.id   AF-A0A1V0GVJ8-F1
#
_cell.length_a   1.000
_cell.length_b   1.000
_cell.length_c   1.000
_cell.angle_alpha   90.00
_cell.angle_beta   90.00
_cell.angle_gamma   90.00
#
_symmetry.space_group_name_H-M   'P 1'
#
loop_
_entity.id
_entity.type
_entity.pdbx_description
1 polymer ?
#
loop_
_entity_poly.entity_id
_entity_poly.type
_entity_poly.pdbx_seq_one_letter_code
_entity_poly.pdbx_strand_id
1 'polypeptide(L)' 'MKATRDEQTFTLSGVQWSGTYPLEELPKWLAFYRRMRDAHPNGAPYYDAAVQALEGIMDGSEQP' A
#
# COMPACT_ATOMS: atom_id res chain seq x y z
N MET A 1 0.66 -3.44 8.29
CA MET A 1 0.48 -2.11 7.68
C MET A 1 -1.00 -1.84 7.60
N LYS A 2 -1.43 -0.59 7.74
CA LYS A 2 -2.83 -0.20 7.53
C LYS A 2 -2.88 0.80 6.38
N ALA A 3 -3.75 0.57 5.40
CA ALA A 3 -4.05 1.55 4.38
C ALA A 3 -5.51 1.99 4.56
N THR A 4 -5.75 3.29 4.44
CA THR A 4 -7.10 3.86 4.37
C THR A 4 -7.19 4.64 3.07
N ARG A 5 -8.37 4.67 2.46
CA ARG A 5 -8.64 5.54 1.29
C ARG A 5 -9.68 6.57 1.64
N ASP A 6 -9.52 7.70 0.99
CA ASP A 6 -10.47 8.78 0.87
C ASP A 6 -10.89 8.89 -0.60
N GLU A 7 -11.71 9.86 -0.96
CA GLU A 7 -12.24 10.03 -2.33
C GLU A 7 -11.14 10.30 -3.37
N GLN A 8 -10.01 10.88 -2.97
CA GLN A 8 -8.91 11.26 -3.89
C GLN A 8 -7.52 10.85 -3.42
N THR A 9 -7.39 10.37 -2.18
CA THR A 9 -6.10 10.06 -1.56
C THR A 9 -6.17 8.73 -0.82
N PHE A 10 -5.02 8.13 -0.56
CA PHE A 10 -4.89 7.04 0.37
C PHE A 10 -3.80 7.34 1.39
N THR A 11 -4.01 6.93 2.63
CA THR A 11 -3.04 7.05 3.70
C THR A 11 -2.48 5.68 4.03
N LEU A 12 -1.17 5.51 3.85
CA LEU A 12 -0.44 4.33 4.30
C LEU A 12 0.14 4.60 5.69
N SER A 13 -0.24 3.78 6.65
CA SER A 13 0.26 3.83 8.03
C SER A 13 1.08 2.57 8.32
N GLY A 14 2.38 2.78 8.50
CA GLY A 14 3.31 1.82 9.07
C GLY A 14 3.32 1.88 10.60
N VAL A 15 4.23 1.12 11.22
CA VAL A 15 4.37 1.05 12.69
C VAL A 15 4.85 2.37 13.29
N GLN A 16 5.68 3.11 12.56
CA GLN A 16 6.34 4.33 13.04
C GLN A 16 6.18 5.52 12.09
N TRP A 17 5.43 5.36 11.01
CA TRP A 17 5.27 6.38 9.99
C TRP A 17 3.88 6.30 9.38
N SER A 18 3.38 7.45 8.93
CA SER A 18 2.15 7.58 8.16
C SER A 18 2.39 8.54 7.00
N GLY A 19 1.90 8.18 5.82
CA GLY A 19 2.07 8.97 4.61
C GLY A 19 0.77 8.98 3.81
N THR A 20 0.32 10.18 3.43
CA THR A 20 -0.87 10.38 2.59
C THR A 20 -0.43 10.68 1.16
N TYR A 21 -0.98 9.92 0.21
CA TYR A 21 -0.63 9.97 -1.20
C TYR A 21 -1.90 10.05 -2.05
N PRO A 22 -1.84 10.65 -3.25
CA PRO A 22 -2.98 10.65 -4.15
C PRO A 22 -3.29 9.26 -4.72
N LEU A 23 -4.58 8.94 -4.88
CA LEU A 23 -5.05 7.67 -5.45
C LEU A 23 -4.56 7.45 -6.88
N GLU A 24 -4.31 8.52 -7.63
CA GLU A 24 -3.72 8.47 -8.97
C GLU A 24 -2.33 7.79 -8.97
N GLU A 25 -1.62 7.82 -7.85
CA GLU A 25 -0.33 7.16 -7.69
C GLU A 25 -0.43 5.76 -7.09
N LEU A 26 -1.61 5.33 -6.63
CA LEU A 26 -1.83 4.00 -6.10
C LEU A 26 -1.33 2.87 -7.03
N PRO A 27 -1.67 2.85 -8.34
CA PRO A 27 -1.14 1.82 -9.24
C PRO A 27 0.38 1.89 -9.41
N LYS A 28 0.99 3.09 -9.30
CA LYS A 28 2.45 3.26 -9.34
C LYS A 28 3.10 2.66 -8.09
N TRP A 29 2.52 2.92 -6.91
CA TRP A 29 2.99 2.36 -5.64
C TRP A 29 2.88 0.83 -5.62
N LEU A 30 1.77 0.26 -6.11
CA LEU A 30 1.61 -1.18 -6.26
C LEU A 30 2.71 -1.81 -7.13
N ALA A 31 2.95 -1.22 -8.31
CA ALA A 31 4.02 -1.67 -9.19
C ALA A 31 5.41 -1.57 -8.55
N PHE A 32 5.66 -0.48 -7.81
CA PHE A 32 6.91 -0.26 -7.08
C PHE A 32 7.14 -1.29 -5.98
N TYR A 33 6.15 -1.53 -5.12
CA TYR A 33 6.26 -2.52 -4.05
C TYR A 33 6.37 -3.95 -4.58
N ARG A 34 5.65 -4.29 -5.66
CA ARG A 34 5.78 -5.59 -6.32
C ARG A 34 7.19 -5.82 -6.88
N ARG A 35 7.78 -4.78 -7.48
CA ARG A 35 9.17 -4.81 -7.96
C ARG A 35 10.18 -4.92 -6.81
N MET A 36 9.94 -4.20 -5.72
CA MET A 36 10.78 -4.30 -4.51
C MET A 36 10.70 -5.67 -3.85
N ARG A 37 9.53 -6.31 -3.81
CA ARG A 37 9.35 -7.68 -3.33
C ARG A 37 10.21 -8.68 -4.13
N ASP A 38 10.22 -8.54 -5.45
CA ASP A 38 11.00 -9.40 -6.34
C ASP A 38 12.51 -9.17 -6.20
N ALA A 39 12.92 -7.90 -6.07
CA ALA A 39 14.33 -7.51 -5.91
C ALA A 39 14.90 -7.77 -4.51
N HIS A 40 14.07 -7.74 -3.46
CA HIS A 40 14.47 -7.83 -2.06
C HIS A 40 13.64 -8.89 -1.30
N PRO A 41 13.99 -10.19 -1.43
CA PRO A 41 13.26 -11.26 -0.77
C PRO A 41 13.30 -11.18 0.77
N ASN A 42 14.35 -10.58 1.35
CA ASN A 42 14.44 -10.37 2.80
C ASN A 42 13.40 -9.37 3.35
N GLY A 43 12.94 -8.43 2.52
CA GLY A 43 11.89 -7.46 2.87
C GLY A 43 10.50 -7.85 2.37
N ALA A 44 10.39 -9.00 1.68
CA ALA A 44 9.15 -9.47 1.07
C ALA A 44 7.91 -9.38 1.98
N PRO A 45 7.92 -9.85 3.25
CA PRO A 45 6.73 -9.78 4.08
C PRO A 45 6.27 -8.34 4.40
N TYR A 46 7.19 -7.38 4.43
CA TYR A 46 6.84 -5.96 4.63
C TYR A 46 6.21 -5.36 3.37
N TYR A 47 6.77 -5.68 2.19
CA TYR A 47 6.23 -5.20 0.93
C TYR A 47 4.91 -5.88 0.57
N ASP A 48 4.74 -7.16 0.88
CA ASP A 48 3.50 -7.90 0.68
C ASP A 48 2.37 -7.32 1.53
N ALA A 49 2.65 -6.98 2.79
CA ALA A 49 1.71 -6.26 3.66
C ALA A 49 1.32 -4.87 3.11
N ALA A 50 2.25 -4.18 2.43
CA ALA A 50 1.95 -2.90 1.77
C ALA A 50 1.05 -3.10 0.55
N VAL A 51 1.39 -4.07 -0.28
CA VAL A 51 0.63 -4.45 -1.50
C VAL A 51 -0.78 -4.88 -1.12
N GLN A 52 -0.96 -5.80 -0.17
CA GLN A 52 -2.29 -6.23 0.28
C GLN A 52 -3.13 -5.08 0.81
N ALA A 53 -2.52 -4.15 1.58
CA ALA A 53 -3.23 -2.99 2.10
C ALA A 53 -3.66 -2.05 0.96
N LEU A 54 -2.79 -1.82 -0.04
CA LEU A 54 -3.09 -1.01 -1.23
C LEU A 54 -4.13 -1.66 -2.14
N GLU A 55 -4.10 -2.98 -2.33
CA GLU A 55 -5.10 -3.72 -3.11
C GLU A 55 -6.46 -3.70 -2.40
N GLY A 56 -6.51 -3.87 -1.08
CA GLY A 56 -7.75 -3.83 -0.30
C GLY A 56 -8.49 -2.50 -0.44
N ILE A 57 -7.75 -1.38 -0.42
CA ILE A 57 -8.37 -0.06 -0.67
C ILE A 57 -8.68 0.19 -2.16
N MET A 58 -8.03 -0.48 -3.11
CA MET A 58 -8.38 -0.36 -4.52
C MET A 58 -9.71 -1.06 -4.82
N ASP A 59 -9.89 -2.25 -4.27
CA ASP A 59 -11.08 -3.08 -4.41
C ASP A 59 -12.33 -2.45 -3.74
N GLY A 60 -12.12 -1.51 -2.82
CA GLY A 60 -13.21 -0.84 -2.10
C GLY A 60 -13.81 -1.65 -0.98
N SER A 61 -13.12 -2.72 -0.62
CA SER A 61 -13.30 -3.43 0.63
C SER A 61 -12.75 -2.56 1.77
N GLU A 62 -13.60 -1.68 2.29
CA GLU A 62 -13.40 -0.99 3.56
C GLU A 62 -13.29 -2.07 4.66
N GLN A 63 -12.06 -2.51 4.95
CA GLN A 63 -11.84 -3.54 5.97
C GLN A 63 -12.07 -2.94 7.36
N PRO A 64 -13.04 -3.47 8.13
CA PRO A 64 -13.36 -3.01 9.48
C PRO A 64 -12.23 -3.28 10.49
#